data_AF-A0A399PI87-F1
#
_entry.id   AF-A0A399PI87-F1
#
_cell.length_a   1.000
_cell.length_b   1.000
_cell.length_c   1.000
_cell.angle_alpha   90.00
_cell.angle_beta   90.00
_cell.angle_gamma   90.00
#
_symmetry.space_group_name_H-M   'P 1'
#
loop_
_entity.id
_entity.type
_entity.pdbx_description
1 polymer ?
#
loop_
_entity_poly.entity_id
_entity_poly.type
_entity_poly.pdbx_seq_one_letter_code
_entity_poly.pdbx_strand_id
1 'polypeptide(L)'
;EAVRVAEELGARPVEKHLAASSAGIRLPAARFDMVRFGIAVYGISPFDDRSGRDLGLVPAMTLEADVVSVKRVPAGHGVSYGLDHRTAGPSTLVLVPLGYADGIPRIAAPHASVLLNGRRFPIAGRIAMDQLVLDVGDLPVEVGDTAVILGPGHRGEPTAEEWAGWAETIGDEIVTRVGPRVDRVHLHERAAADAEAPAAELLSDVLVPVATTDDMEEVGRAVARELGAGDLVVLSGPLGAGKTTFTRGLGDGLGVRGPVTSPTFVLARTHPSLVDGPPLVHVDAYRLADARELDDLDIDFARSVVVVEWGEGKLDGVAEEWWDLRIARPTGAGDADADPDADADPDAAPEEPRTVRIRRLRARPRA
;
A
#
# COMPACT_ATOMS: atom_id res chain seq x y z
N GLU A 1 26.07 8.02 40.92
CA GLU A 1 25.76 7.47 42.25
C GLU A 1 25.22 6.05 42.20
N ALA A 2 24.11 5.77 41.48
CA ALA A 2 23.55 4.42 41.38
C ALA A 2 24.57 3.34 40.94
N VAL A 3 25.42 3.62 39.95
CA VAL A 3 26.50 2.71 39.52
C VAL A 3 27.46 2.38 40.67
N ARG A 4 27.90 3.40 41.42
CA ARG A 4 28.79 3.22 42.58
C ARG A 4 28.16 2.31 43.63
N VAL A 5 26.89 2.53 43.97
CA VAL A 5 26.15 1.69 44.92
C VAL A 5 26.04 0.24 44.42
N ALA A 6 25.74 0.04 43.14
CA ALA A 6 25.68 -1.29 42.56
C ALA A 6 27.05 -2.01 42.61
N GLU A 7 28.14 -1.31 42.32
CA GLU A 7 29.51 -1.84 42.38
C GLU A 7 29.94 -2.21 43.82
N GLU A 8 29.56 -1.39 44.81
CA GLU A 8 29.75 -1.64 46.25
C GLU A 8 28.99 -2.89 46.72
N LEU A 9 27.82 -3.17 46.12
CA LEU A 9 27.02 -4.39 46.36
C LEU A 9 27.51 -5.61 45.55
N GLY A 10 28.61 -5.49 44.81
CA GLY A 10 29.24 -6.59 44.08
C GLY A 10 28.84 -6.71 42.61
N ALA A 11 27.98 -5.83 42.08
CA ALA A 11 27.67 -5.82 40.65
C ALA A 11 28.89 -5.41 39.82
N ARG A 12 29.00 -5.95 38.61
CA ARG A 12 30.05 -5.61 37.62
C ARG A 12 29.40 -5.35 36.26
N PRO A 13 28.75 -4.19 36.08
CA PRO A 13 28.06 -3.88 34.82
C PRO A 13 29.06 -3.83 33.67
N VAL A 14 28.74 -4.55 32.60
CA VAL A 14 29.59 -4.65 31.39
C VAL A 14 29.43 -3.40 30.52
N GLU A 15 28.21 -2.87 30.42
CA GLU A 15 27.92 -1.62 29.72
C GLU A 15 27.01 -0.73 30.58
N LYS A 16 27.32 0.56 30.61
CA LYS A 16 26.53 1.59 31.26
C LYS A 16 25.93 2.49 30.20
N HIS A 17 24.61 2.63 30.22
CA HIS A 17 23.90 3.54 29.33
C HIS A 17 22.78 4.26 30.08
N LEU A 18 22.67 5.57 29.88
CA LEU A 18 21.63 6.41 30.49
C LEU A 18 20.92 7.27 29.44
N ALA A 19 21.67 7.89 28.55
CA ALA A 19 21.15 8.80 27.55
C ALA A 19 20.21 8.13 26.53
N ALA A 20 19.00 8.70 26.40
CA ALA A 20 18.16 8.57 25.20
C ALA A 20 18.49 9.68 24.19
N SER A 21 17.77 9.78 23.07
CA SER A 21 18.03 10.75 21.99
C SER A 21 18.37 12.17 22.46
N SER A 22 17.54 12.76 23.32
CA SER A 22 17.71 14.12 23.83
C SER A 22 19.03 14.32 24.60
N ALA A 23 19.28 13.47 25.60
CA ALA A 23 20.50 13.51 26.41
C ALA A 23 21.75 13.12 25.59
N GLY A 24 21.61 12.20 24.64
CA GLY A 24 22.69 11.80 23.73
C GLY A 24 23.21 12.98 22.92
N ILE A 25 22.30 13.85 22.47
CA ILE A 25 22.63 15.06 21.72
C ILE A 25 23.16 16.17 22.64
N ARG A 26 22.45 16.52 23.73
CA ARG A 26 22.75 17.72 24.55
C ARG A 26 23.78 17.52 25.64
N LEU A 27 23.95 16.31 26.17
CA LEU A 27 24.68 16.07 27.42
C LEU A 27 25.79 15.02 27.21
N PRO A 28 26.98 15.42 26.75
CA PRO A 28 28.11 14.50 26.57
C PRO A 28 28.43 13.64 27.81
N ALA A 29 28.27 14.20 29.01
CA ALA A 29 28.51 13.51 30.28
C ALA A 29 27.50 12.37 30.56
N ALA A 30 26.35 12.33 29.90
CA ALA A 30 25.31 11.31 30.09
C ALA A 30 25.44 10.11 29.13
N ARG A 31 26.43 10.12 28.21
CA ARG A 31 26.57 9.11 27.16
C ARG A 31 27.09 7.77 27.68
N PHE A 32 27.92 7.78 28.73
CA PHE A 32 28.56 6.57 29.27
C PHE A 32 29.15 5.69 28.15
N ASP A 33 28.94 4.37 28.20
CA ASP A 33 29.49 3.42 27.24
C ASP A 33 28.60 3.31 25.98
N MET A 34 27.28 3.57 26.11
CA MET A 34 26.33 3.51 25.01
C MET A 34 25.18 4.53 25.16
N VAL A 35 24.70 5.04 24.02
CA VAL A 35 23.53 5.93 23.91
C VAL A 35 22.39 5.20 23.20
N ARG A 36 21.16 5.36 23.70
CA ARG A 36 19.95 4.75 23.13
C ARG A 36 19.21 5.76 22.27
N PHE A 37 19.65 5.92 21.03
CA PHE A 37 18.92 6.74 20.06
C PHE A 37 17.64 6.03 19.62
N GLY A 38 16.49 6.67 19.89
CA GLY A 38 15.17 6.25 19.43
C GLY A 38 14.70 7.17 18.33
N ILE A 39 13.85 8.15 18.68
CA ILE A 39 13.22 9.07 17.72
C ILE A 39 14.17 9.79 16.75
N ALA A 40 15.39 10.12 17.21
CA ALA A 40 16.39 10.78 16.37
C ALA A 40 16.89 9.88 15.22
N VAL A 41 16.83 8.55 15.36
CA VAL A 41 17.16 7.61 14.27
C VAL A 41 16.16 7.74 13.12
N TYR A 42 14.90 8.08 13.42
CA TYR A 42 13.85 8.29 12.43
C TYR A 42 13.81 9.72 11.88
N GLY A 43 14.79 10.53 12.24
CA GLY A 43 14.96 11.88 11.71
C GLY A 43 14.12 12.96 12.39
N ILE A 44 13.54 12.67 13.55
CA ILE A 44 12.62 13.56 14.28
C ILE A 44 13.32 14.12 15.52
N SER A 45 13.15 15.42 15.79
CA SER A 45 13.77 16.06 16.94
C SER A 45 13.17 15.56 18.26
N PRO A 46 13.99 15.28 19.27
CA PRO A 46 13.51 15.04 20.63
C PRO A 46 13.35 16.34 21.44
N PHE A 47 13.21 17.50 20.77
CA PHE A 47 13.16 18.82 21.41
C PHE A 47 12.07 19.70 20.82
N ASP A 48 11.48 20.55 21.68
CA ASP A 48 10.46 21.53 21.27
C ASP A 48 11.08 22.80 20.66
N ASP A 49 12.33 23.11 21.00
CA ASP A 49 13.02 24.36 20.64
C ASP A 49 13.87 24.25 19.36
N ARG A 50 13.97 23.05 18.75
CA ARG A 50 14.76 22.79 17.54
C ARG A 50 14.11 21.70 16.70
N SER A 51 14.02 21.93 15.40
CA SER A 51 13.54 20.93 14.45
C SER A 51 14.58 19.85 14.17
N GLY A 52 14.15 18.72 13.60
CA GLY A 52 15.05 17.68 13.13
C GLY A 52 16.07 18.24 12.12
N ARG A 53 15.63 19.16 11.26
CA ARG A 53 16.49 19.84 10.28
C ARG A 53 17.59 20.67 10.93
N ASP A 54 17.30 21.40 12.01
CA ASP A 54 18.30 22.19 12.75
C ASP A 54 19.41 21.31 13.37
N LEU A 55 19.06 20.05 13.64
CA LEU A 55 19.97 19.04 14.16
C LEU A 55 20.71 18.25 13.05
N GLY A 56 20.44 18.55 11.77
CA GLY A 56 20.97 17.79 10.63
C GLY A 56 20.38 16.39 10.49
N LEU A 57 19.21 16.13 11.09
CA LEU A 57 18.50 14.87 10.98
C LEU A 57 17.72 14.80 9.65
N VAL A 58 17.60 13.59 9.11
CA VAL A 58 16.87 13.32 7.87
C VAL A 58 15.65 12.45 8.20
N PRO A 59 14.42 12.97 8.03
CA PRO A 59 13.19 12.20 8.25
C PRO A 59 13.15 10.92 7.43
N ALA A 60 12.88 9.78 8.08
CA ALA A 60 12.90 8.47 7.44
C ALA A 60 11.55 8.05 6.83
N MET A 61 10.45 8.69 7.23
CA MET A 61 9.09 8.32 6.85
C MET A 61 8.44 9.41 5.99
N THR A 62 7.79 8.99 4.91
CA THR A 62 6.78 9.78 4.19
C THR A 62 5.48 8.99 4.22
N LEU A 63 4.39 9.60 4.65
CA LEU A 63 3.04 9.04 4.58
C LEU A 63 2.26 9.76 3.49
N GLU A 64 1.83 9.00 2.49
CA GLU A 64 1.10 9.49 1.34
C GLU A 64 0.00 8.51 0.96
N ALA A 65 -0.97 9.00 0.20
CA ALA A 65 -2.03 8.17 -0.36
C ALA A 65 -2.50 8.77 -1.70
N ASP A 66 -2.95 7.88 -2.58
CA ASP A 66 -3.55 8.29 -3.85
C ASP A 66 -4.96 8.83 -3.63
N VAL A 67 -5.29 9.90 -4.33
CA VAL A 67 -6.64 10.46 -4.36
C VAL A 67 -7.59 9.43 -4.94
N VAL A 68 -8.67 9.11 -4.22
CA VAL A 68 -9.65 8.10 -4.64
C VAL A 68 -10.95 8.68 -5.17
N SER A 69 -11.20 9.98 -4.96
CA SER A 69 -12.36 10.66 -5.51
C SER A 69 -12.11 12.16 -5.67
N VAL A 70 -12.56 12.70 -6.80
CA VAL A 70 -12.55 14.13 -7.11
C VAL A 70 -13.96 14.53 -7.51
N LYS A 71 -14.53 15.54 -6.84
CA LYS A 71 -15.89 16.00 -7.10
C LYS A 71 -15.99 17.51 -7.14
N ARG A 72 -16.52 18.05 -8.24
CA ARG A 72 -16.92 19.45 -8.31
C ARG A 72 -18.25 19.65 -7.57
N VAL A 73 -18.30 20.65 -6.69
CA VAL A 73 -19.49 20.99 -5.89
C VAL A 73 -19.82 22.48 -6.00
N PRO A 74 -21.10 22.88 -5.86
CA PRO A 74 -21.49 24.29 -5.83
C PRO A 74 -21.05 24.98 -4.54
N ALA A 75 -21.23 26.30 -4.48
CA ALA A 75 -21.06 27.09 -3.26
C ALA A 75 -22.05 26.64 -2.16
N GLY A 76 -21.62 26.73 -0.90
CA GLY A 76 -22.41 26.37 0.27
C GLY A 76 -22.52 24.88 0.55
N HIS A 77 -21.85 24.03 -0.24
CA HIS A 77 -21.84 22.58 -0.04
C HIS A 77 -21.16 22.23 1.27
N GLY A 78 -21.85 21.49 2.15
CA GLY A 78 -21.29 21.07 3.44
C GLY A 78 -20.39 19.85 3.29
N VAL A 79 -19.29 19.82 4.03
CA VAL A 79 -18.25 18.77 3.89
C VAL A 79 -18.06 18.02 5.20
N SER A 80 -17.95 16.70 5.10
CA SER A 80 -17.72 15.76 6.21
C SER A 80 -18.83 15.81 7.30
N TYR A 81 -18.62 15.10 8.41
CA TYR A 81 -19.57 15.05 9.51
C TYR A 81 -19.74 16.41 10.19
N GLY A 82 -20.98 16.73 10.56
CA GLY A 82 -21.34 17.99 11.22
C GLY A 82 -21.50 19.17 10.27
N LEU A 83 -20.96 19.09 9.05
CA LEU A 83 -20.99 20.17 8.05
C LEU A 83 -20.36 21.47 8.57
N ASP A 84 -19.33 21.33 9.40
CA ASP A 84 -18.58 22.46 9.98
C ASP A 84 -17.83 23.26 8.90
N HIS A 85 -17.46 22.61 7.80
CA HIS A 85 -16.91 23.25 6.60
C HIS A 85 -17.99 23.38 5.52
N ARG A 86 -18.04 24.56 4.89
CA ARG A 86 -18.88 24.84 3.72
C ARG A 86 -18.06 25.55 2.66
N THR A 87 -18.20 25.12 1.41
CA THR A 87 -17.52 25.75 0.28
C THR A 87 -17.95 27.21 0.13
N ALA A 88 -16.99 28.13 0.02
CA ALA A 88 -17.30 29.56 -0.15
C ALA A 88 -17.80 29.89 -1.57
N GLY A 89 -17.38 29.11 -2.56
CA GLY A 89 -17.75 29.20 -3.97
C GLY A 89 -17.84 27.80 -4.59
N PRO A 90 -18.14 27.68 -5.90
CA PRO A 90 -17.93 26.43 -6.61
C PRO A 90 -16.49 25.96 -6.42
N SER A 91 -16.33 24.70 -6.00
CA SER A 91 -15.01 24.18 -5.64
C SER A 91 -14.89 22.70 -5.95
N THR A 92 -13.67 22.21 -6.04
CA THR A 92 -13.35 20.80 -6.17
C THR A 92 -13.00 20.22 -4.79
N LEU A 93 -13.69 19.15 -4.41
CA LEU A 93 -13.40 18.38 -3.21
C LEU A 93 -12.65 17.11 -3.60
N VAL A 94 -11.60 16.81 -2.83
CA VAL A 94 -10.69 15.69 -3.05
C VAL A 94 -10.73 14.78 -1.84
N LEU A 95 -10.97 13.49 -2.05
CA LEU A 95 -11.03 12.49 -0.98
C LEU A 95 -9.72 11.69 -0.93
N VAL A 96 -9.10 11.69 0.25
CA VAL A 96 -7.86 10.96 0.53
C VAL A 96 -8.19 9.81 1.49
N PRO A 97 -7.82 8.55 1.16
CA PRO A 97 -8.23 7.36 1.89
C PRO A 97 -7.35 7.10 3.13
N LEU A 98 -7.17 8.12 3.96
CA LEU A 98 -6.49 8.03 5.25
C LEU A 98 -7.31 8.76 6.32
N GLY A 99 -7.62 8.05 7.40
CA GLY A 99 -8.40 8.57 8.52
C GLY A 99 -7.78 8.27 9.88
N TYR A 100 -8.56 8.47 10.94
CA TYR A 100 -8.04 8.28 12.30
C TYR A 100 -7.76 6.82 12.66
N ALA A 101 -8.35 5.84 11.94
CA ALA A 101 -8.02 4.42 12.13
C ALA A 101 -6.65 4.06 11.54
N ASP A 102 -6.13 4.89 10.63
CA ASP A 102 -4.81 4.73 10.01
C ASP A 102 -3.72 5.46 10.79
N GLY A 103 -4.11 6.22 11.83
CA GLY A 103 -3.21 6.95 12.73
C GLY A 103 -3.29 8.47 12.63
N ILE A 104 -4.14 9.02 11.75
CA ILE A 104 -4.23 10.47 11.56
C ILE A 104 -4.97 11.12 12.76
N PRO A 105 -4.36 12.05 13.50
CA PRO A 105 -4.97 12.62 14.70
C PRO A 105 -6.16 13.52 14.34
N ARG A 106 -7.38 13.08 14.68
CA ARG A 106 -8.61 13.82 14.39
C ARG A 106 -8.62 15.25 14.94
N ILE A 107 -7.96 15.47 16.08
CA ILE A 107 -7.87 16.79 16.73
C ILE A 107 -7.09 17.81 15.90
N ALA A 108 -6.20 17.37 15.01
CA ALA A 108 -5.39 18.25 14.18
C ALA A 108 -6.16 18.87 13.00
N ALA A 109 -7.33 18.33 12.63
CA ALA A 109 -8.09 18.75 11.45
C ALA A 109 -8.26 20.27 11.25
N PRO A 110 -8.51 21.09 12.30
CA PRO A 110 -8.69 22.54 12.14
C PRO A 110 -7.43 23.31 11.69
N HIS A 111 -6.25 22.72 11.90
CA HIS A 111 -4.95 23.38 11.65
C HIS A 111 -4.12 22.65 10.61
N ALA A 112 -4.38 21.36 10.41
CA ALA A 112 -3.63 20.51 9.54
C ALA A 112 -3.85 20.83 8.06
N SER A 113 -2.78 20.65 7.30
CA SER A 113 -2.78 20.75 5.86
C SER A 113 -2.08 19.53 5.25
N VAL A 114 -2.43 19.22 4.01
CA VAL A 114 -1.91 18.10 3.21
C VAL A 114 -1.33 18.67 1.92
N LEU A 115 -0.19 18.15 1.47
CA LEU A 115 0.41 18.56 0.19
C LEU A 115 -0.23 17.78 -0.96
N LEU A 116 -0.72 18.47 -1.98
CA LEU A 116 -1.25 17.90 -3.22
C LEU A 116 -0.84 18.77 -4.41
N ASN A 117 -0.30 18.17 -5.47
CA ASN A 117 0.19 18.85 -6.69
C ASN A 117 1.05 20.09 -6.37
N GLY A 118 1.98 19.95 -5.42
CA GLY A 118 2.94 20.99 -5.03
C GLY A 118 2.37 22.13 -4.16
N ARG A 119 1.12 22.03 -3.70
CA ARG A 119 0.47 23.04 -2.85
C ARG A 119 -0.14 22.40 -1.60
N ARG A 120 -0.05 23.08 -0.47
CA ARG A 120 -0.71 22.65 0.78
C ARG A 120 -2.16 23.12 0.79
N PHE A 121 -3.05 22.21 1.15
CA PHE A 121 -4.47 22.48 1.33
C PHE A 121 -4.90 22.12 2.76
N PRO A 122 -5.68 22.97 3.44
CA PRO A 122 -6.25 22.61 4.73
C PRO A 122 -7.24 21.46 4.60
N ILE A 123 -7.41 20.69 5.68
CA ILE A 123 -8.46 19.66 5.73
C ILE A 123 -9.83 20.34 5.76
N ALA A 124 -10.71 19.94 4.85
CA ALA A 124 -12.07 20.43 4.75
C ALA A 124 -13.01 19.63 5.66
N GLY A 125 -13.26 20.16 6.86
CA GLY A 125 -14.14 19.55 7.85
C GLY A 125 -13.40 18.54 8.74
N ARG A 126 -14.08 17.46 9.14
CA ARG A 126 -13.55 16.48 10.11
C ARG A 126 -12.83 15.33 9.41
N ILE A 127 -11.75 14.84 10.03
CA ILE A 127 -11.14 13.54 9.70
C ILE A 127 -12.10 12.42 10.13
N ALA A 128 -12.50 11.57 9.18
CA ALA A 128 -13.34 10.40 9.40
C ALA A 128 -12.48 9.17 9.76
N MET A 129 -13.12 8.00 9.92
CA MET A 129 -12.40 6.78 10.34
C MET A 129 -11.32 6.38 9.35
N ASP A 130 -11.65 6.38 8.06
CA ASP A 130 -10.78 5.85 7.00
C ASP A 130 -10.49 6.88 5.89
N GLN A 131 -10.87 8.15 6.09
CA GLN A 131 -10.70 9.19 5.07
C GLN A 131 -10.69 10.61 5.61
N LEU A 132 -10.13 11.51 4.79
CA LEU A 132 -10.21 12.96 4.94
C LEU A 132 -10.51 13.63 3.60
N VAL A 133 -10.96 14.89 3.65
CA VAL A 133 -11.33 15.65 2.44
C VAL A 133 -10.50 16.93 2.39
N LEU A 134 -10.07 17.30 1.18
CA LEU A 134 -9.44 18.59 0.88
C LEU A 134 -10.38 19.41 -0.02
N ASP A 135 -10.43 20.72 0.20
CA ASP A 135 -11.11 21.68 -0.66
C ASP A 135 -10.04 22.42 -1.46
N VAL A 136 -9.93 22.12 -2.76
CA VAL A 136 -8.78 22.53 -3.60
C VAL A 136 -9.10 23.66 -4.58
N GLY A 137 -10.31 24.21 -4.51
CA GLY A 137 -10.74 25.29 -5.42
C GLY A 137 -10.79 24.81 -6.86
N ASP A 138 -10.13 25.56 -7.74
CA ASP A 138 -10.03 25.28 -9.17
C ASP A 138 -8.73 24.54 -9.54
N LEU A 139 -7.98 24.03 -8.56
CA LEU A 139 -6.80 23.24 -8.85
C LEU A 139 -7.22 21.99 -9.65
N PRO A 140 -6.63 21.74 -10.84
CA PRO A 140 -6.82 20.48 -11.53
C PRO A 140 -6.19 19.36 -10.70
N VAL A 141 -7.02 18.39 -10.35
CA VAL A 141 -6.65 17.19 -9.59
C VAL A 141 -7.39 16.01 -10.22
N GLU A 142 -6.69 14.90 -10.36
CA GLU A 142 -7.24 13.65 -10.88
C GLU A 142 -7.21 12.56 -9.81
N VAL A 143 -8.05 11.54 -9.99
CA VAL A 143 -7.95 10.31 -9.19
C VAL A 143 -6.60 9.66 -9.50
N GLY A 144 -5.88 9.23 -8.47
CA GLY A 144 -4.51 8.75 -8.57
C GLY A 144 -3.44 9.80 -8.27
N ASP A 145 -3.77 11.10 -8.21
CA ASP A 145 -2.81 12.11 -7.75
C ASP A 145 -2.39 11.83 -6.30
N THR A 146 -1.11 12.01 -5.99
CA THR A 146 -0.57 11.70 -4.66
C THR A 146 -0.77 12.86 -3.68
N ALA A 147 -1.51 12.59 -2.60
CA ALA A 147 -1.60 13.47 -1.43
C ALA A 147 -0.59 13.04 -0.36
N VAL A 148 0.34 13.94 -0.01
CA VAL A 148 1.35 13.70 1.02
C VAL A 148 0.87 14.26 2.36
N ILE A 149 0.56 13.36 3.29
CA ILE A 149 0.09 13.68 4.63
C ILE A 149 1.25 14.20 5.47
N LEU A 150 2.34 13.43 5.57
CA LEU A 150 3.56 13.83 6.25
C LEU A 150 4.79 13.42 5.45
N GLY A 151 5.85 14.20 5.50
CA GLY A 151 7.09 13.91 4.79
C GLY A 151 8.28 14.71 5.30
N PRO A 152 9.37 14.78 4.53
CA PRO A 152 10.63 15.40 4.96
C PRO A 152 10.60 16.94 4.95
N GLY A 153 9.58 17.56 4.35
CA GLY A 153 9.39 19.00 4.28
C GLY A 153 10.23 19.74 3.25
N HIS A 154 11.06 19.03 2.47
CA HIS A 154 11.96 19.65 1.48
C HIS A 154 11.23 20.23 0.25
N ARG A 155 10.03 19.73 -0.08
CA ARG A 155 9.18 20.23 -1.17
C ARG A 155 7.92 20.92 -0.61
N GLY A 156 7.94 21.26 0.68
CA GLY A 156 6.78 21.79 1.37
C GLY A 156 5.78 20.72 1.81
N GLU A 157 6.19 19.46 1.98
CA GLU A 157 5.39 18.46 2.70
C GLU A 157 5.20 18.90 4.17
N PRO A 158 4.04 18.69 4.82
CA PRO A 158 3.93 18.78 6.27
C PRO A 158 4.91 17.83 6.95
N THR A 159 5.57 18.25 8.03
CA THR A 159 6.46 17.36 8.80
C THR A 159 5.72 16.67 9.96
N ALA A 160 6.32 15.60 10.50
CA ALA A 160 5.81 14.98 11.73
C ALA A 160 5.76 15.96 12.91
N GLU A 161 6.69 16.92 12.98
CA GLU A 161 6.74 17.96 14.00
C GLU A 161 5.61 18.99 13.82
N GLU A 162 5.26 19.35 12.59
CA GLU A 162 4.08 20.20 12.31
C GLU A 162 2.77 19.48 12.70
N TRP A 163 2.63 18.20 12.35
CA TRP A 163 1.49 17.39 12.77
C TRP A 163 1.39 17.26 14.28
N ALA A 164 2.53 17.11 14.97
CA ALA A 164 2.59 17.10 16.43
C ALA A 164 2.10 18.43 17.02
N GLY A 165 2.54 19.55 16.46
CA GLY A 165 2.08 20.88 16.85
C GLY A 165 0.57 21.07 16.65
N TRP A 166 0.01 20.65 15.50
CA TRP A 166 -1.43 20.72 15.25
C TRP A 166 -2.25 19.78 16.14
N ALA A 167 -1.67 18.66 16.55
CA ALA A 167 -2.32 17.68 17.40
C ALA A 167 -2.07 17.89 18.91
N GLU A 168 -1.33 18.94 19.29
CA GLU A 168 -0.92 19.23 20.67
C GLU A 168 -0.19 18.04 21.34
N THR A 169 0.75 17.45 20.60
CA THR A 169 1.54 16.28 21.03
C THR A 169 2.99 16.38 20.54
N ILE A 170 3.72 15.26 20.59
CA ILE A 170 5.12 15.10 20.17
C ILE A 170 5.24 14.27 18.90
N GLY A 171 6.34 14.45 18.16
CA GLY A 171 6.61 13.75 16.90
C GLY A 171 6.61 12.23 17.03
N ASP A 172 7.09 11.68 18.15
CA ASP A 172 7.04 10.25 18.46
C ASP A 172 5.62 9.69 18.34
N GLU A 173 4.64 10.40 18.91
CA GLU A 173 3.26 9.94 18.90
C GLU A 173 2.69 9.93 17.48
N ILE A 174 3.03 10.92 16.65
CA ILE A 174 2.59 10.98 15.25
C ILE A 174 3.05 9.76 14.46
N VAL A 175 4.34 9.43 14.51
CA VAL A 175 4.87 8.32 13.68
C VAL A 175 4.56 6.93 14.23
N THR A 176 4.41 6.80 15.55
CA THR A 176 4.06 5.52 16.20
C THR A 176 2.58 5.17 16.08
N ARG A 177 1.70 6.15 15.88
CA ARG A 177 0.25 5.93 15.70
C ARG A 177 -0.12 5.38 14.32
N VAL A 178 0.78 5.45 13.34
CA VAL A 178 0.53 4.91 11.99
C VAL A 178 0.28 3.41 12.10
N GLY A 179 -0.97 3.00 11.87
CA GLY A 179 -1.44 1.66 12.18
C GLY A 179 -0.96 0.58 11.20
N PRO A 180 -1.25 -0.70 11.47
CA PRO A 180 -0.90 -1.81 10.57
C PRO A 180 -1.71 -1.83 9.27
N ARG A 181 -2.79 -1.03 9.15
CA ARG A 181 -3.56 -0.86 7.92
C ARG A 181 -2.81 -0.09 6.83
N VAL A 182 -1.77 0.64 7.22
CA VAL A 182 -0.94 1.41 6.30
C VAL A 182 0.22 0.55 5.85
N ASP A 183 0.28 0.28 4.55
CA ASP A 183 1.37 -0.44 3.92
C ASP A 183 2.69 0.33 4.07
N ARG A 184 3.76 -0.40 4.36
CA ARG A 184 5.09 0.16 4.59
C ARG A 184 6.02 -0.26 3.46
N VAL A 185 6.59 0.71 2.77
CA VAL A 185 7.55 0.48 1.68
C VAL A 185 8.93 0.96 2.11
N HIS A 186 9.90 0.04 2.19
CA HIS A 186 11.27 0.36 2.57
C HIS A 186 12.09 0.77 1.35
N LEU A 187 12.45 2.06 1.26
CA LEU A 187 13.12 2.60 0.07
C LEU A 187 14.54 2.11 -0.16
N HIS A 188 15.25 1.60 0.86
CA HIS A 188 16.57 1.00 0.67
C HIS A 188 16.49 -0.43 0.10
N GLU A 189 15.42 -1.16 0.39
CA GLU A 189 15.12 -2.43 -0.28
C GLU A 189 14.61 -2.20 -1.69
N ARG A 190 13.81 -1.15 -1.92
CA ARG A 190 13.47 -0.70 -3.27
C ARG A 190 14.66 -0.19 -4.06
N ALA A 191 15.58 0.58 -3.49
CA ALA A 191 16.79 1.00 -4.21
C ALA A 191 17.74 -0.18 -4.48
N ALA A 192 17.79 -1.20 -3.61
CA ALA A 192 18.48 -2.44 -3.91
C ALA A 192 17.75 -3.27 -4.98
N ALA A 193 16.41 -3.33 -4.95
CA ALA A 193 15.57 -4.06 -5.90
C ALA A 193 15.39 -3.34 -7.26
N ASP A 194 15.51 -2.01 -7.29
CA ASP A 194 15.42 -1.13 -8.46
C ASP A 194 16.82 -0.85 -9.05
N ALA A 195 17.91 -0.96 -8.26
CA ALA A 195 19.30 -0.89 -8.73
C ALA A 195 19.93 -2.25 -9.03
N GLU A 196 19.35 -3.35 -8.56
CA GLU A 196 19.58 -4.65 -9.18
C GLU A 196 18.70 -4.74 -10.43
N ALA A 197 19.33 -4.93 -11.59
CA ALA A 197 18.63 -5.49 -12.73
C ALA A 197 17.81 -6.70 -12.24
N PRO A 198 16.56 -6.90 -12.70
CA PRO A 198 15.62 -7.80 -12.04
C PRO A 198 16.28 -9.14 -11.71
N ALA A 199 16.12 -9.60 -10.46
CA ALA A 199 16.64 -10.86 -9.94
C ALA A 199 16.17 -12.10 -10.73
N ALA A 200 15.33 -11.90 -11.74
CA ALA A 200 14.83 -12.92 -12.64
C ALA A 200 15.24 -12.68 -14.10
N GLU A 201 15.64 -13.76 -14.77
CA GLU A 201 15.74 -13.83 -16.22
C GLU A 201 14.33 -13.80 -16.84
N LEU A 202 14.12 -12.90 -17.81
CA LEU A 202 12.88 -12.82 -18.58
C LEU A 202 12.90 -13.90 -19.67
N LEU A 203 12.02 -14.90 -19.55
CA LEU A 203 11.89 -15.99 -20.52
C LEU A 203 10.93 -15.61 -21.66
N SER A 204 9.84 -14.89 -21.35
CA SER A 204 8.90 -14.36 -22.33
C SER A 204 8.14 -13.15 -21.78
N ASP A 205 7.63 -12.30 -22.68
CA ASP A 205 6.84 -11.11 -22.36
C ASP A 205 5.82 -10.87 -23.47
N VAL A 206 4.54 -10.98 -23.12
CA VAL A 206 3.42 -10.82 -24.05
C VAL A 206 2.45 -9.80 -23.49
N LEU A 207 1.97 -8.91 -24.36
CA LEU A 207 0.94 -7.93 -24.02
C LEU A 207 -0.34 -8.30 -24.77
N VAL A 208 -1.42 -8.51 -24.03
CA VAL A 208 -2.72 -8.92 -24.58
C VAL A 208 -3.76 -7.82 -24.29
N PRO A 209 -4.32 -7.17 -25.31
CA PRO A 209 -5.50 -6.33 -25.13
C PRO A 209 -6.72 -7.21 -24.85
N VAL A 210 -7.53 -6.82 -23.88
CA VAL A 210 -8.71 -7.58 -23.42
C VAL A 210 -9.89 -6.62 -23.40
N ALA A 211 -10.88 -6.78 -24.28
CA ALA A 211 -11.98 -5.83 -24.38
C ALA A 211 -13.12 -6.19 -23.40
N THR A 212 -13.37 -7.48 -23.22
CA THR A 212 -14.56 -7.97 -22.50
C THR A 212 -14.19 -8.86 -21.30
N THR A 213 -15.18 -9.25 -20.49
CA THR A 213 -14.93 -10.30 -19.48
C THR A 213 -14.71 -11.67 -20.11
N ASP A 214 -15.37 -11.96 -21.22
CA ASP A 214 -15.21 -13.24 -21.96
C ASP A 214 -13.81 -13.35 -22.55
N ASP A 215 -13.25 -12.25 -23.05
CA ASP A 215 -11.86 -12.17 -23.52
C ASP A 215 -10.88 -12.46 -22.37
N MET A 216 -11.15 -11.93 -21.17
CA MET A 216 -10.32 -12.17 -19.99
C MET A 216 -10.34 -13.66 -19.59
N GLU A 217 -11.51 -14.29 -19.65
CA GLU A 217 -11.64 -15.71 -19.39
C GLU A 217 -10.94 -16.56 -20.47
N GLU A 218 -11.01 -16.17 -21.75
CA GLU A 218 -10.25 -16.88 -22.80
C GLU A 218 -8.73 -16.71 -22.61
N VAL A 219 -8.26 -15.55 -22.16
CA VAL A 219 -6.85 -15.38 -21.75
C VAL A 219 -6.50 -16.32 -20.61
N GLY A 220 -7.37 -16.47 -19.62
CA GLY A 220 -7.24 -17.48 -18.55
C GLY A 220 -7.16 -18.91 -19.10
N ARG A 221 -8.07 -19.31 -19.99
CA ARG A 221 -8.08 -20.64 -20.61
C ARG A 221 -6.83 -20.88 -21.46
N ALA A 222 -6.33 -19.87 -22.16
CA ALA A 222 -5.12 -19.96 -22.96
C ALA A 222 -3.89 -20.18 -22.08
N VAL A 223 -3.76 -19.43 -20.99
CA VAL A 223 -2.66 -19.64 -20.02
C VAL A 223 -2.75 -21.02 -19.38
N ALA A 224 -3.95 -21.49 -19.02
CA ALA A 224 -4.15 -22.81 -18.42
C ALA A 224 -3.60 -23.97 -19.26
N ARG A 225 -3.61 -23.87 -20.59
CA ARG A 225 -3.06 -24.90 -21.50
C ARG A 225 -1.54 -25.04 -21.41
N GLU A 226 -0.86 -24.00 -20.93
CA GLU A 226 0.59 -23.94 -20.78
C GLU A 226 1.05 -24.27 -19.35
N LEU A 227 0.12 -24.41 -18.40
CA LEU A 227 0.43 -24.69 -16.99
C LEU A 227 0.42 -26.19 -16.67
N GLY A 228 1.34 -26.61 -15.82
CA GLY A 228 1.44 -27.93 -15.23
C GLY A 228 1.55 -27.89 -13.70
N ALA A 229 1.57 -29.07 -13.09
CA ALA A 229 1.81 -29.20 -11.65
C ALA A 229 3.17 -28.57 -11.27
N GLY A 230 3.18 -27.76 -10.22
CA GLY A 230 4.37 -27.00 -9.80
C GLY A 230 4.40 -25.55 -10.30
N ASP A 231 3.54 -25.18 -11.25
CA ASP A 231 3.54 -23.82 -11.77
C ASP A 231 2.87 -22.82 -10.82
N LEU A 232 3.54 -21.67 -10.68
CA LEU A 232 3.11 -20.52 -9.90
C LEU A 232 2.71 -19.37 -10.82
N VAL A 233 1.53 -18.81 -10.59
CA VAL A 233 1.00 -17.63 -11.25
C VAL A 233 0.81 -16.51 -10.24
N VAL A 234 1.55 -15.42 -10.43
CA VAL A 234 1.45 -14.19 -9.63
C VAL A 234 0.58 -13.21 -10.39
N LEU A 235 -0.54 -12.80 -9.78
CA LEU A 235 -1.55 -11.98 -10.43
C LEU A 235 -1.71 -10.63 -9.73
N SER A 236 -1.36 -9.56 -10.43
CA SER A 236 -1.35 -8.18 -9.93
C SER A 236 -2.22 -7.24 -10.76
N GLY A 237 -2.79 -6.25 -10.09
CA GLY A 237 -3.62 -5.21 -10.70
C GLY A 237 -4.57 -4.58 -9.68
N PRO A 238 -5.13 -3.39 -9.96
CA PRO A 238 -6.02 -2.69 -9.03
C PRO A 238 -7.28 -3.49 -8.68
N LEU A 239 -8.02 -3.02 -7.67
CA LEU A 239 -9.34 -3.59 -7.34
C LEU A 239 -10.26 -3.50 -8.57
N GLY A 240 -10.99 -4.58 -8.86
CA GLY A 240 -11.85 -4.65 -10.05
C GLY A 240 -11.12 -4.80 -11.39
N ALA A 241 -9.80 -5.01 -11.41
CA ALA A 241 -9.04 -5.22 -12.64
C ALA A 241 -9.42 -6.50 -13.42
N GLY A 242 -10.20 -7.41 -12.84
CA GLY A 242 -10.57 -8.68 -13.48
C GLY A 242 -9.68 -9.87 -13.09
N LYS A 243 -8.93 -9.78 -11.99
CA LYS A 243 -8.07 -10.87 -11.47
C LYS A 243 -8.85 -12.18 -11.29
N THR A 244 -9.94 -12.15 -10.55
CA THR A 244 -10.78 -13.33 -10.35
C THR A 244 -11.45 -13.80 -11.64
N THR A 245 -11.77 -12.90 -12.58
CA THR A 245 -12.29 -13.28 -13.91
C THR A 245 -11.25 -14.07 -14.70
N PHE A 246 -9.98 -13.62 -14.70
CA PHE A 246 -8.88 -14.38 -15.27
C PHE A 246 -8.75 -15.75 -14.59
N THR A 247 -8.79 -15.81 -13.25
CA THR A 247 -8.66 -17.07 -12.50
C THR A 247 -9.82 -18.04 -12.77
N ARG A 248 -11.03 -17.54 -13.07
CA ARG A 248 -12.15 -18.37 -13.54
C ARG A 248 -11.84 -19.03 -14.87
N GLY A 249 -11.43 -18.25 -15.86
CA GLY A 249 -10.98 -18.78 -17.14
C GLY A 249 -9.85 -19.81 -16.99
N LEU A 250 -8.91 -19.56 -16.07
CA LEU A 250 -7.85 -20.49 -15.74
C LEU A 250 -8.38 -21.81 -15.16
N GLY A 251 -9.28 -21.74 -14.17
CA GLY A 251 -9.92 -22.91 -13.57
C GLY A 251 -10.70 -23.74 -14.58
N ASP A 252 -11.45 -23.09 -15.46
CA ASP A 252 -12.17 -23.76 -16.55
C ASP A 252 -11.22 -24.46 -17.52
N GLY A 253 -10.12 -23.79 -17.90
CA GLY A 253 -9.08 -24.36 -18.76
C GLY A 253 -8.36 -25.57 -18.14
N LEU A 254 -8.19 -25.58 -16.81
CA LEU A 254 -7.62 -26.70 -16.05
C LEU A 254 -8.65 -27.81 -15.76
N GLY A 255 -9.94 -27.58 -16.02
CA GLY A 255 -11.02 -28.52 -15.75
C GLY A 255 -11.21 -28.79 -14.26
N VAL A 256 -11.16 -27.76 -13.41
CA VAL A 256 -11.32 -27.91 -11.96
C VAL A 256 -12.78 -27.90 -11.52
N ARG A 257 -13.05 -28.42 -10.32
CA ARG A 257 -14.39 -28.60 -9.79
C ARG A 257 -14.97 -27.30 -9.25
N GLY A 258 -16.16 -26.96 -9.75
CA GLY A 258 -17.00 -25.91 -9.21
C GLY A 258 -16.54 -24.51 -9.59
N PRO A 259 -17.36 -23.48 -9.31
CA PRO A 259 -17.04 -22.11 -9.70
C PRO A 259 -15.83 -21.59 -8.92
N VAL A 260 -14.91 -20.94 -9.65
CA VAL A 260 -13.82 -20.16 -9.04
C VAL A 260 -14.36 -18.80 -8.62
N THR A 261 -14.34 -18.55 -7.32
CA THR A 261 -14.75 -17.28 -6.71
C THR A 261 -13.57 -16.75 -5.93
N SER A 262 -13.40 -15.43 -5.88
CA SER A 262 -12.38 -14.80 -5.04
C SER A 262 -12.46 -15.39 -3.63
N PRO A 263 -11.35 -15.88 -3.06
CA PRO A 263 -11.34 -16.46 -1.73
C PRO A 263 -11.33 -15.32 -0.69
N THR A 264 -12.23 -14.34 -0.80
CA THR A 264 -12.25 -13.10 0.00
C THR A 264 -12.28 -13.33 1.51
N PHE A 265 -12.80 -14.49 1.96
CA PHE A 265 -12.91 -14.86 3.39
C PHE A 265 -11.94 -15.96 3.83
N VAL A 266 -11.21 -16.60 2.91
CA VAL A 266 -10.29 -17.71 3.19
C VAL A 266 -8.96 -17.46 2.49
N LEU A 267 -7.81 -17.61 3.15
CA LEU A 267 -6.54 -17.22 2.53
C LEU A 267 -6.21 -18.02 1.26
N ALA A 268 -6.62 -19.29 1.21
CA ALA A 268 -6.47 -20.15 0.05
C ALA A 268 -7.68 -21.07 -0.13
N ARG A 269 -7.99 -21.40 -1.38
CA ARG A 269 -9.02 -22.38 -1.75
C ARG A 269 -8.50 -23.35 -2.80
N THR A 270 -8.62 -24.63 -2.51
CA THR A 270 -8.26 -25.70 -3.45
C THR A 270 -9.48 -26.13 -4.26
N HIS A 271 -9.31 -26.13 -5.58
CA HIS A 271 -10.27 -26.60 -6.57
C HIS A 271 -9.73 -27.90 -7.20
N PRO A 272 -10.27 -29.07 -6.81
CA PRO A 272 -9.81 -30.36 -7.33
C PRO A 272 -10.05 -30.51 -8.82
N SER A 273 -9.14 -31.14 -9.55
CA SER A 273 -9.34 -31.43 -10.98
C SER A 273 -10.48 -32.45 -11.20
N LEU A 274 -11.15 -32.33 -12.35
CA LEU A 274 -12.13 -33.28 -12.87
C LEU A 274 -11.61 -34.11 -14.06
N VAL A 275 -10.40 -33.82 -14.54
CA VAL A 275 -9.84 -34.36 -15.80
C VAL A 275 -8.48 -35.03 -15.60
N ASP A 276 -8.21 -35.56 -14.41
CA ASP A 276 -6.92 -36.14 -14.00
C ASP A 276 -5.72 -35.18 -14.18
N GLY A 277 -5.97 -33.85 -14.11
CA GLY A 277 -4.95 -32.79 -14.11
C GLY A 277 -4.60 -32.28 -12.71
N PRO A 278 -3.69 -31.29 -12.58
CA PRO A 278 -3.38 -30.69 -11.29
C PRO A 278 -4.61 -29.95 -10.72
N PRO A 279 -4.84 -29.99 -9.39
CA PRO A 279 -5.78 -29.08 -8.75
C PRO A 279 -5.29 -27.62 -8.89
N LEU A 280 -6.23 -26.69 -8.88
CA LEU A 280 -5.93 -25.26 -8.77
C LEU A 280 -6.02 -24.84 -7.31
N VAL A 281 -4.97 -24.21 -6.79
CA VAL A 281 -4.99 -23.53 -5.49
C VAL A 281 -5.05 -22.04 -5.75
N HIS A 282 -6.16 -21.41 -5.38
CA HIS A 282 -6.38 -19.98 -5.53
C HIS A 282 -6.15 -19.30 -4.17
N VAL A 283 -5.11 -18.47 -4.11
CA VAL A 283 -4.66 -17.76 -2.91
C VAL A 283 -4.93 -16.27 -3.05
N ASP A 284 -5.42 -15.65 -1.99
CA ASP A 284 -5.50 -14.20 -1.86
C ASP A 284 -4.42 -13.70 -0.88
N ALA A 285 -3.32 -13.18 -1.42
CA ALA A 285 -2.19 -12.65 -0.65
C ALA A 285 -2.36 -11.19 -0.25
N TYR A 286 -3.54 -10.59 -0.42
CA TYR A 286 -3.81 -9.22 0.03
C TYR A 286 -3.55 -9.08 1.54
N ARG A 287 -3.85 -10.13 2.31
CA ARG A 287 -3.70 -10.17 3.77
C ARG A 287 -2.39 -10.75 4.27
N LEU A 288 -1.54 -11.27 3.38
CA LEU A 288 -0.26 -11.87 3.78
C LEU A 288 0.81 -10.80 3.94
N ALA A 289 1.58 -10.86 5.01
CA ALA A 289 2.66 -9.92 5.29
C ALA A 289 3.95 -10.25 4.52
N ASP A 290 4.29 -11.54 4.38
CA ASP A 290 5.48 -12.01 3.68
C ASP A 290 5.31 -13.44 3.11
N ALA A 291 6.35 -13.96 2.44
CA ALA A 291 6.36 -15.30 1.84
C ALA A 291 6.24 -16.44 2.87
N ARG A 292 6.64 -16.22 4.13
CA ARG A 292 6.59 -17.28 5.17
C ARG A 292 5.16 -17.60 5.54
N GLU A 293 4.29 -16.59 5.56
CA GLU A 293 2.86 -16.81 5.81
C GLU A 293 2.19 -17.60 4.67
N LEU A 294 2.74 -17.58 3.45
CA LEU A 294 2.28 -18.45 2.37
C LEU A 294 2.72 -19.89 2.57
N ASP A 295 3.97 -20.12 2.99
CA ASP A 295 4.49 -21.45 3.32
C ASP A 295 3.68 -22.11 4.45
N ASP A 296 3.19 -21.31 5.41
CA ASP A 296 2.33 -21.77 6.52
C ASP A 296 0.93 -22.24 6.07
N LEU A 297 0.52 -22.00 4.82
CA LEU A 297 -0.78 -22.45 4.28
C LEU A 297 -0.82 -23.93 3.88
N ASP A 298 0.27 -24.68 4.07
CA ASP A 298 0.41 -26.12 3.78
C ASP A 298 -0.03 -26.48 2.34
N ILE A 299 0.35 -25.63 1.38
CA ILE A 299 0.02 -25.80 -0.04
C ILE A 299 0.97 -26.83 -0.67
N ASP A 300 0.40 -27.87 -1.29
CA ASP A 300 1.16 -28.84 -2.10
C ASP A 300 1.50 -28.24 -3.47
N PHE A 301 2.49 -27.32 -3.49
CA PHE A 301 2.95 -26.62 -4.69
C PHE A 301 3.33 -27.59 -5.81
N ALA A 302 4.08 -28.64 -5.48
CA ALA A 302 4.62 -29.59 -6.46
C ALA A 302 3.55 -30.35 -7.25
N ARG A 303 2.33 -30.48 -6.71
CA ARG A 303 1.23 -31.19 -7.37
C ARG A 303 0.13 -30.28 -7.91
N SER A 304 0.19 -28.98 -7.60
CA SER A 304 -0.88 -28.04 -7.88
C SER A 304 -0.44 -26.99 -8.90
N VAL A 305 -1.40 -26.37 -9.57
CA VAL A 305 -1.21 -25.03 -10.14
C VAL A 305 -1.61 -24.04 -9.07
N VAL A 306 -0.75 -23.09 -8.73
CA VAL A 306 -1.02 -22.10 -7.69
C VAL A 306 -1.17 -20.72 -8.30
N VAL A 307 -2.31 -20.07 -8.04
CA VAL A 307 -2.55 -18.67 -8.41
C VAL A 307 -2.57 -17.84 -7.15
N VAL A 308 -1.69 -16.85 -7.07
CA VAL A 308 -1.62 -15.91 -5.97
C VAL A 308 -2.05 -14.54 -6.46
N GLU A 309 -3.24 -14.10 -6.05
CA GLU A 309 -3.65 -12.71 -6.20
C GLU A 309 -2.87 -11.82 -5.22
N TRP A 310 -2.40 -10.66 -5.67
CA TRP A 310 -1.66 -9.68 -4.85
C TRP A 310 -0.30 -10.19 -4.34
N GLY A 311 0.33 -11.13 -5.05
CA GLY A 311 1.61 -11.74 -4.66
C GLY A 311 2.87 -10.94 -5.02
N GLU A 312 2.76 -9.74 -5.60
CA GLU A 312 3.92 -8.94 -6.00
C GLU A 312 4.84 -8.63 -4.81
N GLY A 313 6.11 -9.02 -4.90
CA GLY A 313 7.10 -8.84 -3.84
C GLY A 313 6.91 -9.73 -2.59
N LYS A 314 5.92 -10.64 -2.60
CA LYS A 314 5.58 -11.50 -1.45
C LYS A 314 5.96 -12.97 -1.64
N LEU A 315 6.67 -13.31 -2.72
CA LEU A 315 6.87 -14.70 -3.17
C LEU A 315 8.34 -15.06 -3.42
N ASP A 316 9.27 -14.29 -2.87
CA ASP A 316 10.70 -14.52 -3.04
C ASP A 316 11.10 -15.91 -2.53
N GLY A 317 11.62 -16.74 -3.43
CA GLY A 317 12.11 -18.09 -3.11
C GLY A 317 11.04 -19.20 -3.14
N VAL A 318 9.78 -18.90 -3.49
CA VAL A 318 8.70 -19.89 -3.54
C VAL A 318 8.80 -20.79 -4.80
N ALA A 319 9.26 -20.24 -5.92
CA ALA A 319 9.45 -20.98 -7.17
C ALA A 319 10.69 -20.49 -7.94
N GLU A 320 11.36 -21.41 -8.64
CA GLU A 320 12.48 -21.06 -9.54
C GLU A 320 11.99 -20.42 -10.84
N GLU A 321 10.79 -20.77 -11.30
CA GLU A 321 10.10 -20.16 -12.44
C GLU A 321 8.68 -19.80 -12.07
N TRP A 322 8.18 -18.66 -12.56
CA TRP A 322 6.79 -18.27 -12.36
C TRP A 322 6.27 -17.41 -13.50
N TRP A 323 4.94 -17.32 -13.56
CA TRP A 323 4.21 -16.43 -14.44
C TRP A 323 3.85 -15.16 -13.67
N ASP A 324 4.31 -14.00 -14.14
CA ASP A 324 3.91 -12.68 -13.62
C ASP A 324 2.88 -12.07 -14.57
N LEU A 325 1.63 -11.97 -14.10
CA LEU A 325 0.52 -11.39 -14.83
C LEU A 325 0.11 -10.06 -14.21
N ARG A 326 0.19 -8.99 -15.01
CA ARG A 326 -0.21 -7.65 -14.61
C ARG A 326 -1.39 -7.19 -15.45
N ILE A 327 -2.52 -6.93 -14.79
CA ILE A 327 -3.71 -6.40 -15.44
C ILE A 327 -3.78 -4.89 -15.21
N ALA A 328 -3.56 -4.14 -16.28
CA ALA A 328 -3.74 -2.70 -16.31
C ALA A 328 -5.16 -2.36 -16.78
N ARG A 329 -5.82 -1.44 -16.06
CA ARG A 329 -7.09 -0.83 -16.45
C ARG A 329 -6.79 0.62 -16.86
N PRO A 330 -7.10 1.06 -18.10
CA PRO A 330 -7.17 2.47 -18.44
C PRO A 330 -8.39 3.05 -17.70
N THR A 331 -8.15 3.83 -16.65
CA THR A 331 -9.23 4.53 -15.97
C THR A 331 -9.62 5.76 -16.79
N GLY A 332 -10.80 5.70 -17.44
CA GLY A 332 -11.44 6.86 -18.07
C GLY A 332 -11.84 6.66 -19.53
N ALA A 333 -12.97 5.99 -19.78
CA ALA A 333 -13.83 6.15 -20.96
C ALA A 333 -15.09 5.29 -20.79
N GLY A 334 -16.12 5.80 -20.12
CA GLY A 334 -17.36 5.06 -19.97
C GLY A 334 -18.29 5.63 -18.91
N ASP A 335 -18.65 6.91 -19.04
CA ASP A 335 -19.93 7.48 -18.58
C ASP A 335 -20.00 8.95 -19.07
N ALA A 336 -19.93 9.09 -20.39
CA ALA A 336 -20.43 10.25 -21.10
C ALA A 336 -21.33 9.68 -22.20
N ASP A 337 -22.60 10.07 -22.20
CA ASP A 337 -23.67 9.65 -23.11
C ASP A 337 -24.45 8.36 -22.75
N ALA A 338 -24.90 8.22 -21.51
CA ALA A 338 -26.08 7.37 -21.22
C ALA A 338 -27.36 8.21 -21.35
N ASP A 339 -28.16 7.90 -22.38
CA ASP A 339 -29.53 8.38 -22.58
C ASP A 339 -30.41 7.90 -21.40
N PRO A 340 -31.05 8.80 -20.63
CA PRO A 340 -31.82 8.43 -19.44
C PRO A 340 -33.09 7.59 -19.73
N ASP A 341 -33.43 7.36 -21.00
CA ASP A 341 -34.63 6.60 -21.43
C ASP A 341 -34.32 5.22 -22.07
N ALA A 342 -33.08 4.71 -21.99
CA ALA A 342 -32.79 3.34 -22.43
C ALA A 342 -33.07 2.33 -21.30
N ASP A 343 -33.98 1.37 -21.52
CA ASP A 343 -34.15 0.15 -20.73
C ASP A 343 -32.84 -0.67 -20.79
N ALA A 344 -31.84 -0.29 -19.99
CA ALA A 344 -30.59 -1.01 -19.83
C ALA A 344 -30.67 -1.91 -18.59
N ASP A 345 -30.24 -3.16 -18.75
CA ASP A 345 -30.14 -4.16 -17.69
C ASP A 345 -29.28 -3.61 -16.53
N PRO A 346 -29.84 -3.45 -15.31
CA PRO A 346 -29.13 -2.87 -14.17
C PRO A 346 -27.92 -3.70 -13.69
N ASP A 347 -27.74 -4.92 -14.18
CA ASP A 347 -26.60 -5.78 -13.87
C ASP A 347 -25.46 -5.73 -14.92
N ALA A 348 -25.61 -5.00 -16.02
CA ALA A 348 -24.56 -4.86 -17.04
C ALA A 348 -23.55 -3.76 -16.66
N ALA A 349 -22.52 -4.10 -15.89
CA ALA A 349 -21.38 -3.20 -15.69
C ALA A 349 -20.67 -2.92 -17.04
N PRO A 350 -20.29 -1.67 -17.35
CA PRO A 350 -19.62 -1.36 -18.61
C PRO A 350 -18.31 -2.14 -18.75
N GLU A 351 -18.17 -2.85 -19.87
CA GLU A 351 -16.95 -3.59 -20.19
C GLU A 351 -15.86 -2.59 -20.60
N GLU A 352 -15.00 -2.26 -19.64
CA GLU A 352 -13.86 -1.40 -19.89
C GLU A 352 -12.68 -2.21 -20.45
N PRO A 353 -12.07 -1.78 -21.56
CA PRO A 353 -10.90 -2.44 -22.13
C PRO A 353 -9.75 -2.48 -21.12
N ARG A 354 -9.05 -3.60 -21.04
CA ARG A 354 -7.91 -3.86 -20.16
C ARG A 354 -6.69 -4.25 -20.98
N THR A 355 -5.52 -4.14 -20.39
CA THR A 355 -4.29 -4.71 -20.95
C THR A 355 -3.70 -5.69 -19.96
N VAL A 356 -3.49 -6.93 -20.39
CA VAL A 356 -2.86 -7.98 -19.59
C VAL A 356 -1.44 -8.17 -20.10
N ARG A 357 -0.43 -7.85 -19.27
CA ARG A 357 0.96 -8.21 -19.54
C ARG A 357 1.28 -9.53 -18.85
N ILE A 358 1.75 -10.50 -19.61
CA ILE A 358 2.05 -11.85 -19.16
C ILE A 358 3.55 -12.06 -19.36
N ARG A 359 4.28 -12.28 -18.28
CA ARG A 359 5.72 -12.54 -18.30
C ARG A 359 6.02 -13.91 -17.70
N ARG A 360 6.92 -14.66 -18.34
CA ARG A 360 7.57 -15.81 -17.68
C ARG A 360 8.92 -15.38 -17.16
N LEU A 361 9.16 -15.64 -15.88
CA LEU A 361 10.34 -15.23 -15.15
C LEU A 361 11.02 -16.46 -14.55
N ARG A 362 12.35 -16.45 -14.52
CA ARG A 362 13.17 -17.46 -13.83
C ARG A 362 14.11 -16.80 -12.84
N ALA A 363 14.13 -17.23 -11.59
CA ALA A 363 15.09 -16.77 -10.59
C ALA A 363 16.52 -17.00 -11.09
N ARG A 364 17.39 -15.97 -11.03
CA ARG A 364 18.81 -16.16 -11.30
C ARG A 364 19.46 -16.88 -10.12
N PRO A 365 20.36 -17.85 -10.37
CA PRO A 365 21.10 -18.50 -9.29
C PRO A 365 21.89 -17.45 -8.50
N ARG A 366 21.76 -17.46 -7.16
CA ARG A 366 22.59 -16.64 -6.28
C ARG A 366 24.05 -17.10 -6.43
N ALA A 367 24.94 -16.17 -6.76
CA ALA A 367 26.37 -16.41 -6.94
C ALA A 367 27.09 -16.73 -5.62
#